data_AF-A0A3R7A2H2-F1
#
_entry.id   AF-A0A3R7A2H2-F1
#
_cell.length_a   1.000
_cell.length_b   1.000
_cell.length_c   1.000
_cell.angle_alpha   90.00
_cell.angle_beta   90.00
_cell.angle_gamma   90.00
#
_symmetry.space_group_name_H-M   'P 1'
#
loop_
_entity.id
_entity.type
_entity.pdbx_description
1 polymer ?
#
loop_
_entity_poly.entity_id
_entity_poly.type
_entity_poly.pdbx_seq_one_letter_code
_entity_poly.pdbx_strand_id
1 'polypeptide(L)' 'TMADGDVYSFVAEWFDPQAEVARSFLLTYYANDGSLEMVDKKSLKPFLKRIKFPGLKVVDLFVGACVSVYDVQ' A
#
# COMPACT_ATOMS: atom_id res chain seq x y z
N THR A 1 -19.16 -4.89 -16.76
CA THR A 1 -18.18 -4.41 -15.76
C THR A 1 -17.28 -5.59 -15.46
N MET A 2 -16.07 -5.61 -16.02
CA MET A 2 -15.14 -6.73 -15.78
C MET A 2 -14.89 -6.77 -14.27
N ALA A 3 -15.10 -7.92 -13.64
CA ALA A 3 -14.80 -8.08 -12.22
C ALA A 3 -13.35 -7.65 -12.00
N ASP A 4 -13.13 -6.62 -11.18
CA ASP A 4 -11.81 -6.38 -10.61
C ASP A 4 -11.42 -7.70 -9.96
N GLY A 5 -10.26 -8.24 -10.33
CA GLY A 5 -9.74 -9.46 -9.70
C GLY A 5 -9.56 -9.26 -8.18
N ASP A 6 -8.99 -10.24 -7.49
CA ASP A 6 -8.85 -10.16 -6.04
C ASP A 6 -8.19 -8.84 -5.58
N VAL A 7 -8.84 -8.17 -4.63
CA VAL A 7 -8.35 -6.95 -4.01
C VAL A 7 -8.05 -7.24 -2.55
N TYR A 8 -6.84 -6.90 -2.12
CA TYR A 8 -6.36 -7.12 -0.76
C TYR A 8 -6.07 -5.79 -0.10
N SER A 9 -6.60 -5.57 1.11
CA SER A 9 -6.38 -4.34 1.87
C SER A 9 -5.79 -4.63 3.24
N PHE A 10 -4.73 -3.89 3.59
CA PHE A 10 -3.99 -4.06 4.83
C PHE A 10 -3.82 -2.72 5.53
N VAL A 11 -3.82 -2.75 6.87
CA VAL A 11 -3.32 -1.63 7.66
C VAL A 11 -1.82 -1.80 7.78
N ALA A 12 -1.07 -0.91 7.14
CA ALA A 12 0.38 -0.85 7.23
C ALA A 12 0.81 0.25 8.21
N GLU A 13 1.87 0.01 8.96
CA GLU A 13 2.49 1.01 9.82
C GLU A 13 3.86 1.39 9.26
N TRP A 14 4.18 2.68 9.31
CA TRP A 14 5.47 3.21 8.91
C TRP A 14 5.94 4.22 9.95
N PHE A 15 7.17 4.05 10.42
CA PHE A 15 7.82 5.01 11.30
C PHE A 15 8.64 5.98 10.46
N ASP A 16 8.33 7.27 10.58
CA ASP A 16 9.08 8.38 10.00
C ASP A 16 10.23 8.75 10.95
N PRO A 17 11.48 8.38 10.67
CA PRO A 17 12.59 8.62 11.58
C PRO A 17 12.97 10.10 11.67
N GLN A 18 12.59 10.94 10.71
CA GLN A 18 12.88 12.38 10.76
C GLN A 18 11.89 13.12 11.65
N ALA A 19 10.61 12.72 11.60
CA ALA A 19 9.56 13.31 12.42
C ALA A 19 9.37 12.61 13.77
N GLU A 20 9.99 11.44 13.96
CA GLU A 20 9.75 10.53 15.10
C GLU A 20 8.27 10.14 15.27
N VAL A 21 7.56 9.96 14.14
CA VAL A 21 6.12 9.72 14.13
C VAL A 21 5.78 8.40 13.45
N ALA A 22 4.96 7.59 14.10
CA ALA A 22 4.30 6.44 13.47
C ALA A 22 3.08 6.91 12.67
N ARG A 23 3.02 6.49 11.40
CA ARG A 23 1.89 6.70 10.50
C ARG A 23 1.25 5.36 10.15
N SER A 24 -0.06 5.37 10.00
CA SER A 24 -0.81 4.20 9.55
C SER A 24 -1.42 4.48 8.19
N PHE A 25 -1.19 3.57 7.26
CA PHE A 25 -1.73 3.63 5.91
C PHE A 25 -2.71 2.48 5.69
N LEU A 26 -3.72 2.73 4.86
CA LEU A 26 -4.48 1.67 4.22
C LEU A 26 -3.80 1.39 2.88
N LEU A 27 -3.12 0.25 2.78
CA LEU A 27 -2.54 -0.25 1.53
C LEU A 27 -3.56 -1.14 0.86
N THR A 28 -3.90 -0.83 -0.39
CA THR A 28 -4.79 -1.66 -1.22
C THR A 28 -4.01 -2.15 -2.43
N TYR A 29 -3.99 -3.47 -2.62
CA TYR A 29 -3.34 -4.14 -3.75
C TYR A 29 -4.39 -4.75 -4.67
N TYR A 30 -4.21 -4.55 -5.98
CA TYR A 30 -5.09 -5.04 -7.03
C TYR A 30 -4.38 -6.18 -7.78
N ALA A 31 -4.81 -7.41 -7.57
CA ALA A 31 -4.13 -8.59 -8.13
C ALA A 31 -4.29 -8.72 -9.65
N ASN A 32 -5.27 -8.03 -10.25
CA ASN A 32 -5.50 -8.06 -11.70
C ASN A 32 -4.34 -7.47 -12.50
N ASP A 33 -3.69 -6.42 -12.00
CA ASP A 33 -2.62 -5.71 -12.70
C ASP A 33 -1.36 -5.48 -11.83
N GLY A 34 -1.35 -6.00 -10.61
CA GLY A 34 -0.24 -5.86 -9.66
C GLY A 34 -0.02 -4.40 -9.24
N SER A 35 -1.06 -3.57 -9.28
CA SER A 35 -0.99 -2.20 -8.81
C SER A 35 -1.36 -2.10 -7.33
N LEU A 36 -0.94 -1.00 -6.71
CA LEU A 36 -1.29 -0.67 -5.34
C LEU A 36 -1.53 0.82 -5.17
N GLU A 37 -2.26 1.17 -4.11
CA GLU A 37 -2.42 2.54 -3.62
C GLU A 37 -2.28 2.58 -2.09
N MET A 38 -2.02 3.77 -1.55
CA MET A 38 -1.94 4.00 -0.11
C MET A 38 -2.71 5.25 0.28
N VAL A 39 -3.59 5.10 1.27
CA VAL A 39 -4.33 6.23 1.88
C VAL A 39 -3.86 6.39 3.32
N ASP A 40 -3.53 7.63 3.71
CA ASP A 40 -3.24 7.95 5.11
C ASP A 40 -4.51 7.79 5.94
N LYS A 41 -4.50 6.87 6.92
CA LYS A 41 -5.72 6.54 7.69
C LYS A 41 -6.19 7.68 8.59
N LYS A 42 -5.30 8.58 8.99
CA LYS A 42 -5.62 9.68 9.91
C LYS A 42 -6.33 10.82 9.18
N SER A 43 -5.79 11.22 8.04
CA SER A 43 -6.28 12.33 7.23
C SER A 43 -7.29 11.91 6.16
N LEU A 44 -7.40 10.60 5.89
CA LEU A 44 -8.18 10.01 4.80
C LEU A 44 -7.80 10.56 3.41
N LYS A 45 -6.57 11.07 3.27
CA LYS A 45 -6.04 11.60 2.02
C LYS A 45 -5.15 10.57 1.32
N PRO A 46 -5.11 10.56 -0.02
CA PRO A 46 -4.16 9.73 -0.76
C PRO A 46 -2.73 10.11 -0.37
N PHE A 47 -1.96 9.11 0.07
CA PHE A 47 -0.51 9.21 0.22
C PHE A 47 0.18 8.81 -1.09
N LEU A 48 -0.24 7.68 -1.66
CA LEU A 48 0.21 7.19 -2.96
C LEU A 48 -1.00 6.85 -3.82
N LYS A 49 -1.11 7.48 -5.00
CA LYS A 49 -2.13 7.14 -5.99
C LYS A 49 -1.88 5.74 -6.55
N ARG A 50 -2.91 5.08 -7.10
CA ARG A 50 -2.77 3.75 -7.73
C ARG A 50 -1.65 3.74 -8.78
N ILE A 51 -0.60 2.95 -8.52
CA ILE A 51 0.53 2.73 -9.43
C ILE A 51 0.79 1.25 -9.61
N LYS A 52 1.30 0.84 -10.77
CA LYS A 52 1.81 -0.52 -10.96
C LYS A 52 3.05 -0.73 -10.11
N PHE A 53 3.12 -1.85 -9.42
CA PHE A 53 4.24 -2.19 -8.56
C PHE A 53 4.73 -3.61 -8.87
N PRO A 54 5.41 -3.81 -10.02
CA PRO A 54 5.69 -5.15 -10.56
C PRO A 54 6.59 -6.02 -9.66
N GLY A 55 7.27 -5.44 -8.68
CA GLY A 55 8.10 -6.16 -7.71
C GLY A 55 7.33 -6.83 -6.57
N LEU A 56 6.04 -6.52 -6.39
CA LEU A 56 5.22 -7.04 -5.29
C LEU A 56 4.18 -8.04 -5.81
N LYS A 57 4.17 -9.24 -5.23
CA LYS A 57 3.24 -10.32 -5.56
C LYS A 57 2.32 -10.60 -4.37
N VAL A 58 1.20 -11.26 -4.65
CA VAL A 58 0.22 -11.67 -3.61
C VAL A 58 0.88 -12.49 -2.50
N VAL A 59 1.86 -13.35 -2.81
CA VAL A 59 2.58 -14.16 -1.82
C VAL A 59 3.38 -13.33 -0.81
N ASP A 60 3.74 -12.09 -1.16
CA ASP A 60 4.48 -11.17 -0.31
C ASP A 60 3.55 -10.39 0.65
N LEU A 61 2.23 -10.51 0.47
CA LEU A 61 1.20 -9.75 1.19
C LEU A 61 0.57 -10.59 2.31
N PHE A 62 1.25 -10.65 3.46
CA PHE A 62 0.76 -11.30 4.67
C PHE A 62 0.98 -10.43 5.91
N VAL A 63 0.23 -10.69 6.98
CA VAL A 63 0.35 -9.95 8.24
C VAL A 63 1.74 -10.14 8.83
N GLY A 64 2.44 -9.04 9.12
CA GLY A 64 3.81 -9.05 9.62
C GLY A 64 4.87 -8.92 8.53
N ALA A 65 4.51 -8.93 7.25
CA ALA A 65 5.42 -8.61 6.17
C ALA A 65 5.84 -7.13 6.20
N CYS A 66 7.08 -6.84 5.82
CA CYS A 66 7.57 -5.48 5.58
C CYS A 66 7.75 -5.27 4.08
N VAL A 67 7.08 -4.26 3.52
CA VAL A 67 7.14 -3.91 2.10
C VAL A 67 7.76 -2.53 1.94
N SER A 68 8.80 -2.42 1.11
CA SER A 68 9.38 -1.13 0.72
C SER A 68 8.63 -0.58 -0.48
N VAL A 69 7.82 0.46 -0.25
CA VAL A 69 7.13 1.20 -1.32
C VAL A 69 7.93 2.48 -1.57
N TYR A 70 8.47 2.65 -2.77
CA TYR A 70 9.29 3.81 -3.13
C TYR A 70 8.46 5.10 -3.21
N ASP A 71 9.03 6.19 -2.73
CA ASP A 71 8.55 7.55 -2.99
C ASP A 71 8.94 7.96 -4.42
N VAL A 72 8.02 8.62 -5.14
CA VAL A 72 8.37 9.29 -6.39
C VAL A 72 8.57 10.76 -6.02
N GLN A 73 9.82 11.23 -6.10
CA GLN A 73 10.17 12.64 -5.93
C GLN A 73 9.32 13.57 -6.80
#